data_AF-A0A956UJ68-F1
#
_entry.id   AF-A0A956UJ68-F1
#
_cell.length_a   1.000
_cell.length_b   1.000
_cell.length_c   1.000
_cell.angle_alpha   90.00
_cell.angle_beta   90.00
_cell.angle_gamma   90.00
#
_symmetry.space_group_name_H-M   'P 1'
#
loop_
_entity.id
_entity.type
_entity.pdbx_description
1 polymer ?
#
loop_
_entity_poly.entity_id
_entity_poly.type
_entity_poly.pdbx_seq_one_letter_code
_entity_poly.pdbx_strand_id
1 'polypeptide(L)'
;NMIMSIEQHVDWITGCMEYLREHDAAAIEALVPDEDAWVEHVNQLAGTTLYPQANSWYLGANVPGKPRVFMPYVGGLHTYRAKCDEVAAKGYAGFTVG
;
A
#
# COMPACT_ATOMS: atom_id res chain seq x y z
N ASN A 1 -11.25 -0.59 10.92
CA ASN A 1 -11.40 -1.96 11.47
C ASN A 1 -10.23 -2.77 10.93
N MET A 2 -9.35 -3.26 11.79
CA MET A 2 -8.13 -3.94 11.35
C MET A 2 -8.40 -5.32 10.76
N ILE A 3 -9.44 -6.03 11.21
CA ILE A 3 -9.75 -7.40 10.73
C ILE A 3 -10.05 -7.37 9.23
N MET A 4 -10.94 -6.46 8.80
CA MET A 4 -11.29 -6.34 7.38
C MET A 4 -10.10 -5.92 6.49
N SER A 5 -9.20 -5.09 7.02
CA SER A 5 -7.97 -4.70 6.30
C SER A 5 -6.99 -5.86 6.18
N ILE A 6 -6.86 -6.67 7.24
CA ILE A 6 -6.01 -7.86 7.26
C ILE A 6 -6.53 -8.90 6.28
N GLU A 7 -7.83 -9.21 6.32
CA GLU A 7 -8.46 -10.16 5.38
C GLU A 7 -8.20 -9.75 3.94
N GLN A 8 -8.41 -8.47 3.60
CA GLN A 8 -8.17 -7.99 2.25
C GLN A 8 -6.70 -8.11 1.81
N HIS A 9 -5.74 -7.84 2.70
CA HIS A 9 -4.32 -8.04 2.38
C HIS A 9 -3.99 -9.53 2.18
N VAL A 10 -4.51 -10.41 3.02
CA VAL A 10 -4.31 -11.85 2.89
C VAL A 10 -4.85 -12.31 1.55
N ASP A 11 -6.09 -11.97 1.21
CA ASP A 11 -6.73 -12.36 -0.05
C ASP A 11 -5.92 -11.90 -1.26
N TRP A 12 -5.48 -10.62 -1.26
CA TRP A 12 -4.70 -10.05 -2.37
C TRP A 12 -3.32 -10.71 -2.51
N ILE A 13 -2.62 -10.95 -1.41
CA ILE A 13 -1.30 -11.61 -1.43
C ILE A 13 -1.44 -13.08 -1.87
N THR A 14 -2.48 -13.79 -1.41
CA THR A 14 -2.71 -15.17 -1.86
C THR A 14 -3.03 -15.24 -3.34
N GLY A 15 -3.86 -14.34 -3.87
CA GLY A 15 -4.12 -14.25 -5.31
C GLY A 15 -2.86 -13.90 -6.11
N CYS A 16 -1.96 -13.08 -5.56
CA CYS A 16 -0.66 -12.81 -6.15
C CYS A 16 0.23 -14.06 -6.23
N MET A 17 0.28 -14.85 -5.16
CA MET A 17 1.05 -16.09 -5.16
C MET A 17 0.50 -17.12 -6.15
N GLU A 18 -0.82 -17.19 -6.31
CA GLU A 18 -1.46 -18.05 -7.32
C GLU A 18 -1.10 -17.59 -8.74
N TYR A 19 -1.19 -16.29 -9.02
CA TYR A 19 -0.79 -15.72 -10.31
C TYR A 19 0.66 -16.05 -10.66
N LEU A 20 1.61 -15.93 -9.72
CA LEU A 20 3.01 -16.28 -9.98
C LEU A 20 3.18 -17.76 -10.33
N ARG A 21 2.48 -18.66 -9.64
CA ARG A 21 2.52 -20.09 -9.95
C ARG A 21 1.95 -20.41 -11.32
N GLU A 22 0.86 -19.75 -11.71
CA GLU A 22 0.23 -19.93 -13.03
C GLU A 22 1.10 -19.44 -14.19
N HIS A 23 2.01 -18.50 -13.91
CA HIS A 23 2.90 -17.90 -14.90
C HIS A 23 4.35 -18.41 -14.80
N ASP A 24 4.62 -19.45 -14.01
CA ASP A 24 5.96 -19.99 -13.74
C ASP A 24 6.97 -18.91 -13.28
N ALA A 25 6.49 -17.86 -12.60
CA ALA A 25 7.29 -16.76 -12.09
C ALA A 25 7.84 -17.06 -10.69
N ALA A 26 9.11 -16.76 -10.47
CA ALA A 26 9.82 -17.01 -9.21
C ALA A 26 9.83 -15.77 -8.29
N ALA A 27 9.62 -14.58 -8.83
CA ALA A 27 9.73 -13.31 -8.14
C ALA A 27 8.70 -12.28 -8.65
N ILE A 28 8.31 -11.40 -7.73
CA ILE A 28 7.57 -10.18 -8.03
C ILE A 28 8.20 -9.03 -7.23
N GLU A 29 8.47 -7.92 -7.90
CA GLU A 29 9.09 -6.75 -7.27
C GLU A 29 8.45 -5.46 -7.79
N ALA A 30 8.09 -4.57 -6.86
CA ALA A 30 7.53 -3.27 -7.21
C ALA A 30 8.55 -2.44 -7.98
N LEU A 31 8.09 -1.76 -9.02
CA LEU A 31 8.91 -0.79 -9.71
C LEU A 31 9.10 0.44 -8.81
N VAL A 32 10.35 0.90 -8.67
CA VAL A 32 10.70 2.14 -7.94
C VAL A 32 9.78 3.33 -8.29
N PRO A 33 9.52 3.66 -9.58
CA PRO A 33 8.62 4.77 -9.90
C PRO A 33 7.18 4.58 -9.39
N ASP A 34 6.69 3.34 -9.31
CA ASP A 34 5.35 3.04 -8.81
C ASP A 34 5.30 3.09 -7.27
N GLU A 35 6.37 2.68 -6.59
CA GLU A 35 6.54 2.89 -5.15
C GLU A 35 6.58 4.39 -4.80
N ASP A 36 7.40 5.18 -5.51
CA ASP A 36 7.52 6.63 -5.31
C ASP A 36 6.17 7.32 -5.55
N ALA A 37 5.46 6.95 -6.63
CA ALA A 37 4.13 7.46 -6.92
C ALA A 37 3.11 7.09 -5.84
N TRP A 38 3.20 5.88 -5.28
CA TRP A 38 2.37 5.46 -4.16
C TRP A 38 2.65 6.30 -2.90
N VAL A 39 3.92 6.50 -2.54
CA VAL A 39 4.33 7.33 -1.40
C VAL A 39 3.80 8.76 -1.55
N GLU A 40 3.98 9.38 -2.72
CA GLU A 40 3.48 10.73 -3.00
C GLU A 40 1.95 10.79 -2.88
N HIS A 41 1.24 9.80 -3.42
CA HIS A 41 -0.21 9.72 -3.31
C HIS A 41 -0.68 9.65 -1.84
N VAL A 42 -0.05 8.78 -1.03
CA VAL A 42 -0.38 8.68 0.41
C VAL A 42 -0.14 10.01 1.13
N ASN A 43 0.99 10.66 0.86
CA ASN A 43 1.34 11.95 1.46
C ASN A 43 0.35 13.06 1.08
N GLN A 44 0.02 13.18 -0.21
CA GLN A 44 -0.97 14.15 -0.69
C GLN A 44 -2.32 13.97 0.01
N LEU A 45 -2.79 12.73 0.07
CA LEU A 45 -4.07 12.41 0.69
C LEU A 45 -4.07 12.72 2.19
N ALA A 46 -3.01 12.34 2.90
CA ALA A 46 -2.83 12.69 4.30
C ALA A 46 -2.81 14.22 4.52
N GLY A 47 -2.16 14.98 3.62
CA GLY A 47 -2.08 16.44 3.67
C GLY A 47 -3.43 17.16 3.55
N THR A 48 -4.46 16.49 3.02
CA THR A 48 -5.85 17.03 3.00
C THR A 48 -6.60 16.85 4.32
N THR A 49 -5.97 16.23 5.32
CA THR A 49 -6.58 15.91 6.62
C THR A 49 -5.86 16.61 7.77
N LEU A 50 -6.44 16.56 8.97
CA LEU A 50 -5.77 17.03 10.18
C LEU A 50 -4.78 16.00 10.78
N TYR A 51 -4.75 14.76 10.27
CA TYR A 51 -3.93 13.69 10.86
C TYR A 51 -2.43 14.04 10.95
N PRO A 52 -1.79 14.64 9.92
CA PRO A 52 -0.38 15.00 10.00
C PRO A 52 -0.07 16.15 10.97
N GLN A 53 -1.09 16.90 11.41
CA GLN A 53 -0.90 18.01 12.36
C GLN A 53 -0.80 17.53 13.81
N ALA A 54 -1.25 16.30 14.10
CA ALA A 54 -1.20 15.73 15.43
C ALA A 54 0.13 14.99 15.69
N ASN A 55 0.77 15.28 16.83
CA ASN A 55 1.90 14.49 17.33
C ASN A 55 1.41 13.10 17.74
N SER A 56 1.53 12.14 16.83
CA SER A 56 1.08 10.76 17.02
C SER A 56 2.15 9.77 16.57
N TRP A 57 1.96 8.52 16.97
CA TRP A 57 2.79 7.41 16.50
C TRP A 57 2.59 7.12 15.00
N TYR A 58 1.43 7.47 14.42
CA TYR A 58 1.18 7.40 12.98
C TYR A 58 2.08 8.32 12.17
N LEU A 59 2.44 9.47 12.76
CA LEU A 59 3.39 10.43 12.20
C LEU A 59 4.84 10.11 12.57
N GLY A 60 5.09 9.13 13.45
CA GLY A 60 6.43 8.83 13.97
C GLY A 60 6.93 9.81 15.04
N ALA A 61 6.07 10.71 15.54
CA ALA A 61 6.44 11.71 16.55
C ALA A 61 6.76 11.13 17.94
N ASN A 62 6.55 9.83 18.13
CA ASN A 62 6.72 9.12 19.39
C ASN A 62 8.16 8.65 19.68
N VAL A 63 9.08 8.74 18.71
CA VAL A 63 10.48 8.29 18.85
C VAL A 63 11.44 9.41 18.46
N PRO A 64 12.33 9.89 19.36
CA PRO A 64 13.35 10.88 19.01
C PRO A 64 14.24 10.41 17.86
N GLY A 65 14.46 11.28 16.87
CA GLY A 65 15.24 10.98 15.68
C GLY A 65 14.52 10.17 14.60
N LYS A 66 13.30 9.66 14.85
CA LYS A 66 12.51 8.98 13.82
C LYS A 66 11.96 9.99 12.81
N PRO A 67 12.03 9.70 11.48
CA PRO A 67 11.42 10.55 10.46
C PRO A 67 9.92 10.79 10.73
N ARG A 68 9.48 12.02 10.48
CA ARG A 68 8.09 12.44 10.67
C ARG A 68 7.31 12.34 9.36
N VAL A 69 6.78 11.16 9.08
CA VAL A 69 5.99 10.87 7.88
C VAL A 69 4.70 10.17 8.31
N PHE A 70 3.58 10.58 7.74
CA PHE A 70 2.30 9.96 8.05
C PHE A 70 2.19 8.62 7.29
N MET A 71 2.27 7.51 8.01
CA MET A 71 2.42 6.18 7.40
C MET A 71 1.12 5.54 6.86
N PRO A 72 -0.07 5.73 7.48
CA PRO A 72 -1.29 5.09 6.98
C PRO A 72 -1.86 5.70 5.69
N TYR A 73 -2.46 4.85 4.85
CA TYR A 73 -3.34 5.30 3.78
C TYR A 73 -4.71 5.75 4.35
N VAL A 74 -5.08 7.02 4.16
CA VAL A 74 -6.31 7.61 4.74
C VAL A 74 -7.50 7.65 3.77
N GLY A 75 -7.38 7.06 2.58
CA GLY A 75 -8.46 7.01 1.59
C GLY A 75 -9.57 6.01 1.90
N GLY A 76 -9.46 5.27 3.01
CA GLY A 76 -10.44 4.27 3.42
C GLY A 76 -10.28 2.93 2.70
N LEU A 77 -10.77 1.88 3.35
CA LEU A 77 -10.59 0.48 2.91
C LEU A 77 -11.22 0.20 1.55
N HIS A 78 -12.37 0.82 1.24
CA HIS A 78 -13.04 0.60 -0.04
C HIS A 78 -12.19 1.07 -1.23
N THR A 79 -11.69 2.31 -1.18
CA THR A 79 -10.81 2.86 -2.21
C THR A 79 -9.48 2.12 -2.29
N TYR A 80 -8.93 1.71 -1.14
CA TYR A 80 -7.71 0.91 -1.11
C TYR A 80 -7.90 -0.44 -1.82
N ARG A 81 -8.97 -1.17 -1.47
CA ARG A 81 -9.32 -2.44 -2.14
C ARG A 81 -9.48 -2.25 -3.65
N ALA A 82 -10.20 -1.23 -4.09
CA ALA A 82 -10.40 -0.97 -5.52
C ALA A 82 -9.07 -0.76 -6.27
N LYS A 83 -8.09 -0.08 -5.66
CA LYS A 83 -6.74 0.09 -6.24
C LYS A 83 -5.99 -1.24 -6.32
N CYS A 84 -6.05 -2.06 -5.27
CA CYS A 84 -5.45 -3.40 -5.26
C CYS A 84 -6.07 -4.30 -6.35
N ASP A 85 -7.40 -4.29 -6.47
CA ASP A 85 -8.13 -5.09 -7.46
C ASP A 85 -7.77 -4.63 -8.89
N GLU A 86 -7.63 -3.32 -9.13
CA GLU A 86 -7.20 -2.77 -10.43
C GLU A 86 -5.80 -3.24 -10.81
N VAL A 87 -4.85 -3.21 -9.86
CA VAL A 87 -3.48 -3.69 -10.07
C VAL A 87 -3.48 -5.17 -10.44
N ALA A 88 -4.19 -6.01 -9.67
CA ALA A 88 -4.27 -7.44 -9.93
C ALA A 88 -4.94 -7.76 -11.28
N ALA A 89 -6.05 -7.09 -11.61
CA ALA A 89 -6.77 -7.26 -12.87
C ALA A 89 -5.93 -6.88 -14.10
N LYS A 90 -4.90 -6.03 -13.93
CA LYS A 90 -3.97 -5.62 -14.97
C LYS A 90 -2.67 -6.45 -14.99
N GLY A 91 -2.67 -7.64 -14.40
CA GLY A 91 -1.50 -8.51 -14.34
C GLY A 91 -0.39 -7.94 -13.45
N TYR A 92 -0.78 -7.40 -12.29
CA TYR A 92 0.13 -6.75 -11.34
C TYR A 92 0.89 -5.57 -11.95
N ALA A 93 0.16 -4.65 -12.58
CA ALA A 93 0.74 -3.42 -13.11
C ALA A 93 1.47 -2.61 -12.02
N GLY A 94 2.66 -2.09 -12.34
CA GLY A 94 3.57 -1.47 -11.38
C GLY A 94 4.56 -2.44 -10.73
N PHE A 95 4.55 -3.71 -11.14
CA PHE A 95 5.50 -4.73 -10.71
C PHE A 95 6.25 -5.34 -11.89
N THR A 96 7.48 -5.75 -11.65
CA THR A 96 8.15 -6.75 -12.46
C THR A 96 7.75 -8.14 -11.98
N VAL A 97 7.42 -9.03 -12.90
CA VAL A 97 7.09 -10.43 -12.64
C VAL A 97 8.03 -11.29 -13.48
N GLY A 98 8.78 -12.19 -12.84
CA GLY A 98 9.76 -13.04 -13.51
C GLY A 98 10.25 -14.19 -12.66
#